data_AF-A0A929NTG8-F1
#
_entry.id   AF-A0A929NTG8-F1
#
_cell.length_a   1.000
_cell.length_b   1.000
_cell.length_c   1.000
_cell.angle_alpha   90.00
_cell.angle_beta   90.00
_cell.angle_gamma   90.00
#
_symmetry.space_group_name_H-M   'P 1'
#
loop_
_entity.id
_entity.type
_entity.pdbx_description
1 polymer ?
#
loop_
_entity_poly.entity_id
_entity_poly.type
_entity_poly.pdbx_seq_one_letter_code
_entity_poly.pdbx_strand_id
1 'polypeptide(L)'
;MVRSVIVTARRPAKLFILGLSALGMGVLVYALDRPAGSVAFLPAGMAYDSGFLGPLAGPLPTFLHALAFALITAAFLEPTRRARLAVCGIWVAINWLFEAAQHPAFMEITGIGMPGAFDPLDLLAAPAGAAVALLIMQPVTPTPRTGI
;
A
#
# COMPACT_ATOMS: atom_id res chain seq x y z
N MET A 1 -17.11 -3.32 -31.81
CA MET A 1 -17.35 -3.90 -30.48
C MET A 1 -16.10 -4.53 -29.84
N VAL A 2 -15.30 -5.32 -30.55
CA VAL A 2 -14.14 -6.07 -29.99
C VAL A 2 -13.02 -5.21 -29.36
N ARG A 3 -12.71 -4.02 -29.93
CA ARG A 3 -11.70 -3.10 -29.35
C ARG A 3 -12.08 -2.52 -27.98
N SER A 4 -13.38 -2.40 -27.69
CA SER A 4 -13.86 -1.88 -26.41
C SER A 4 -13.50 -2.84 -25.27
N VAL A 5 -13.81 -4.13 -25.43
CA VAL A 5 -13.57 -5.18 -24.43
C VAL A 5 -12.08 -5.37 -24.11
N ILE A 6 -11.21 -5.31 -25.12
CA ILE A 6 -9.76 -5.50 -24.94
C ILE A 6 -9.12 -4.34 -24.16
N VAL A 7 -9.63 -3.12 -24.31
CA VAL A 7 -9.12 -1.94 -23.57
C VAL A 7 -9.56 -2.01 -22.10
N THR A 8 -10.78 -2.47 -21.82
CA THR A 8 -11.27 -2.63 -20.44
C THR A 8 -10.53 -3.69 -19.66
N ALA A 9 -10.15 -4.81 -20.29
CA ALA A 9 -9.44 -5.91 -19.62
C ALA A 9 -7.96 -5.60 -19.28
N ARG A 10 -7.32 -4.66 -19.97
CA ARG A 10 -5.89 -4.33 -19.76
C ARG A 10 -5.63 -3.49 -18.51
N ARG A 11 -6.59 -2.67 -18.10
CA ARG A 11 -6.48 -1.84 -16.89
C ARG A 11 -6.43 -2.66 -15.59
N PRO A 12 -7.36 -3.60 -15.31
CA PRO A 12 -7.34 -4.35 -14.06
C PRO A 12 -6.07 -5.19 -13.92
N ALA A 13 -5.62 -5.86 -15.00
CA ALA A 13 -4.37 -6.61 -14.97
C ALA A 13 -3.14 -5.74 -14.62
N LYS A 14 -3.04 -4.53 -15.19
CA LYS A 14 -1.96 -3.60 -14.87
C LYS A 14 -1.98 -3.16 -13.41
N LEU A 15 -3.14 -2.79 -12.87
CA LEU A 15 -3.27 -2.38 -11.48
C LEU A 15 -2.90 -3.53 -10.53
N PHE A 16 -3.36 -4.74 -10.83
CA PHE A 16 -3.06 -5.93 -10.05
C PHE A 16 -1.56 -6.24 -10.04
N ILE A 17 -0.90 -6.23 -11.21
CA ILE A 17 0.55 -6.47 -11.31
C ILE A 17 1.34 -5.40 -10.55
N LEU A 18 1.02 -4.12 -10.75
CA LEU A 18 1.69 -3.03 -10.03
C LEU A 18 1.52 -3.16 -8.52
N GLY A 19 0.30 -3.51 -8.07
CA GLY A 19 0.03 -3.74 -6.66
C GLY A 19 0.81 -4.92 -6.09
N LEU A 20 0.89 -6.05 -6.80
CA LEU A 20 1.73 -7.19 -6.39
C LEU A 20 3.21 -6.84 -6.37
N SER A 21 3.70 -6.06 -7.33
CA SER A 21 5.10 -5.60 -7.32
C SER A 21 5.40 -4.70 -6.13
N ALA A 22 4.50 -3.77 -5.79
CA ALA A 22 4.64 -2.92 -4.61
C ALA A 22 4.60 -3.74 -3.31
N LEU A 23 3.72 -4.73 -3.23
CA LEU A 23 3.65 -5.64 -2.08
C LEU A 23 4.94 -6.46 -1.93
N GLY A 24 5.44 -7.03 -3.03
CA GLY A 24 6.70 -7.76 -3.06
C GLY A 24 7.88 -6.88 -2.62
N MET A 25 7.91 -5.61 -3.03
CA MET A 25 8.90 -4.65 -2.56
C MET A 25 8.79 -4.41 -1.05
N GLY A 26 7.60 -4.31 -0.48
CA GLY A 26 7.39 -4.20 0.97
C GLY A 26 7.96 -5.41 1.72
N VAL A 27 7.73 -6.63 1.19
CA VAL A 27 8.31 -7.86 1.74
C VAL A 27 9.84 -7.83 1.69
N LEU A 28 10.43 -7.36 0.59
CA LEU A 28 11.89 -7.23 0.49
C LEU A 28 12.46 -6.23 1.50
N VAL A 29 11.77 -5.10 1.73
CA VAL A 29 12.17 -4.14 2.77
C VAL A 29 12.15 -4.78 4.15
N TYR A 30 11.11 -5.56 4.48
CA TYR A 30 11.06 -6.32 5.73
C TYR A 30 12.17 -7.36 5.86
N ALA A 31 12.53 -8.04 4.76
CA ALA A 31 13.57 -9.05 4.80
C ALA A 31 14.99 -8.48 4.90
N LEU A 32 15.23 -7.27 4.37
CA LEU A 32 16.57 -6.71 4.18
C LEU A 32 16.94 -5.57 5.13
N ASP A 33 15.97 -4.91 5.76
CA ASP A 33 16.23 -3.71 6.57
C ASP A 33 15.50 -3.68 7.91
N ARG A 34 14.83 -4.78 8.30
CA ARG A 34 14.22 -4.90 9.63
C ARG A 34 15.01 -5.89 10.49
N PRO A 35 15.26 -5.56 11.79
CA PRO A 35 15.97 -6.44 12.70
C PRO A 35 15.31 -7.81 12.84
N ALA A 36 16.13 -8.85 12.98
CA ALA A 36 15.62 -10.19 13.24
C ALA A 36 14.75 -10.22 14.52
N GLY A 37 13.56 -10.82 14.41
CA GLY A 37 12.60 -10.91 15.50
C GLY A 37 11.67 -9.70 15.66
N SER A 38 11.85 -8.61 14.88
CA SER A 38 10.91 -7.48 14.89
C SER A 38 9.69 -7.70 13.98
N VAL A 39 9.64 -8.81 13.24
CA VAL A 39 8.57 -9.15 12.31
C VAL A 39 7.93 -10.46 12.73
N ALA A 40 6.66 -10.42 13.15
CA ALA A 40 5.97 -11.56 13.76
C ALA A 40 5.84 -12.80 12.84
N PHE A 41 5.91 -12.60 11.52
CA PHE A 41 5.62 -13.65 10.53
C PHE A 41 6.85 -14.16 9.78
N LEU A 42 8.04 -13.61 10.04
CA LEU A 42 9.29 -14.03 9.39
C LEU A 42 10.07 -14.96 10.34
N PRO A 43 10.47 -16.17 9.89
CA PRO A 43 11.29 -17.07 10.69
C PRO A 43 12.58 -16.40 11.17
N ALA A 44 12.98 -16.71 12.41
CA ALA A 44 14.26 -16.28 12.95
C ALA A 44 15.40 -16.76 12.03
N GLY A 45 16.17 -15.82 11.47
CA GLY A 45 17.26 -16.08 10.53
C GLY A 45 17.01 -15.70 9.07
N MET A 46 15.78 -15.31 8.69
CA MET A 46 15.49 -14.77 7.34
C MET A 46 15.60 -13.25 7.23
N ALA A 47 15.60 -12.56 8.37
CA ALA A 47 15.77 -11.10 8.41
C ALA A 47 17.26 -10.77 8.46
N TYR A 48 17.69 -9.95 7.51
CA TYR A 48 19.01 -9.33 7.46
C TYR A 48 18.82 -7.84 7.74
N ASP A 49 19.60 -7.26 8.64
CA ASP A 49 19.56 -5.83 8.92
C ASP A 49 20.69 -5.15 8.14
N SER A 50 20.42 -4.79 6.90
CA SER A 50 21.42 -4.18 6.03
C SER A 50 21.68 -2.71 6.36
N GLY A 51 20.70 -2.05 6.99
CA GLY A 51 20.68 -0.60 7.24
C GLY A 51 20.75 0.26 5.98
N PHE A 52 20.52 -0.30 4.79
CA PHE A 52 20.72 0.37 3.51
C PHE A 52 19.70 1.50 3.30
N LEU A 53 18.46 1.30 3.73
CA LEU A 53 17.40 2.31 3.61
C LEU A 53 17.39 3.27 4.81
N GLY A 54 18.02 2.87 5.91
CA GLY A 54 18.18 3.68 7.12
C GLY A 54 16.82 4.15 7.64
N PRO A 55 16.62 5.47 7.91
CA PRO A 55 15.35 5.98 8.43
C PRO A 55 14.14 5.71 7.53
N LEU A 56 14.33 5.47 6.23
CA LEU A 56 13.23 5.18 5.31
C LEU A 56 12.65 3.77 5.51
N ALA A 57 13.39 2.83 6.09
CA ALA A 57 12.90 1.47 6.36
C ALA A 57 11.74 1.42 7.36
N GLY A 58 11.58 2.48 8.17
CA GLY A 58 10.47 2.68 9.08
C GLY A 58 9.14 2.75 8.32
N PRO A 59 8.86 3.88 7.63
CA PRO A 59 7.57 4.15 7.01
C PRO A 59 7.36 3.58 5.61
N LEU A 60 8.41 3.12 4.95
CA LEU A 60 8.30 2.62 3.58
C LEU A 60 7.36 1.41 3.43
N PRO A 61 7.35 0.41 4.33
CA PRO A 61 6.36 -0.66 4.28
C PRO A 61 4.91 -0.17 4.37
N THR A 62 4.62 0.79 5.25
CA THR A 62 3.27 1.37 5.41
C THR A 62 2.83 2.12 4.15
N PHE A 63 3.73 2.90 3.54
CA PHE A 63 3.50 3.50 2.23
C PHE A 63 3.19 2.43 1.17
N LEU A 64 4.01 1.39 1.08
CA LEU A 64 3.86 0.32 0.09
C LEU A 64 2.59 -0.51 0.30
N HIS A 65 2.17 -0.76 1.55
CA HIS A 65 0.91 -1.43 1.86
C HIS A 65 -0.29 -0.62 1.36
N ALA A 66 -0.39 0.65 1.73
CA ALA A 66 -1.50 1.51 1.31
C ALA A 66 -1.57 1.62 -0.23
N LEU A 67 -0.42 1.76 -0.90
CA LEU A 67 -0.32 1.75 -2.36
C LEU A 67 -0.75 0.41 -2.97
N ALA A 68 -0.14 -0.69 -2.53
CA ALA A 68 -0.34 -2.01 -3.09
C ALA A 68 -1.79 -2.48 -2.97
N PHE A 69 -2.35 -2.40 -1.76
CA PHE A 69 -3.70 -2.87 -1.53
C PHE A 69 -4.75 -1.99 -2.21
N ALA A 70 -4.53 -0.67 -2.29
CA ALA A 70 -5.43 0.19 -3.06
C ALA A 70 -5.44 -0.17 -4.54
N LEU A 71 -4.28 -0.44 -5.16
CA LEU A 71 -4.19 -0.86 -6.56
C LEU A 71 -4.81 -2.24 -6.79
N ILE A 72 -4.55 -3.22 -5.91
CA ILE A 72 -5.11 -4.57 -5.99
C ILE A 72 -6.64 -4.50 -5.87
N THR A 73 -7.19 -3.83 -4.85
CA THR A 73 -8.64 -3.73 -4.68
C THR A 73 -9.29 -3.00 -5.87
N ALA A 74 -8.68 -1.92 -6.35
CA ALA A 74 -9.19 -1.20 -7.51
C ALA A 74 -9.15 -2.00 -8.82
N ALA A 75 -8.31 -3.03 -8.93
CA ALA A 75 -8.31 -3.95 -10.07
C ALA A 75 -9.61 -4.76 -10.18
N PHE A 76 -10.36 -4.93 -9.09
CA PHE A 76 -11.59 -5.73 -9.05
C PHE A 76 -12.87 -4.88 -8.94
N LEU A 77 -12.74 -3.55 -8.90
CA LEU A 77 -13.87 -2.64 -8.76
C LEU A 77 -14.11 -1.81 -10.03
N GLU A 78 -15.33 -1.29 -10.16
CA GLU A 78 -15.66 -0.38 -11.23
C GLU A 78 -14.80 0.90 -11.16
N PRO A 79 -14.29 1.40 -12.29
CA PRO A 79 -13.32 2.50 -12.33
C PRO A 79 -13.95 3.89 -12.12
N THR A 80 -14.87 4.03 -11.15
CA THR A 80 -15.51 5.31 -10.83
C THR A 80 -14.60 6.18 -9.95
N ARG A 81 -14.80 7.51 -9.96
CA ARG A 81 -14.08 8.41 -9.04
C ARG A 81 -14.36 8.08 -7.58
N ARG A 82 -15.62 7.77 -7.25
CA ARG A 82 -16.04 7.43 -5.88
C ARG A 82 -15.40 6.14 -5.39
N ALA A 83 -15.39 5.08 -6.21
CA ALA A 83 -14.73 3.82 -5.87
C ALA A 83 -13.23 4.01 -5.58
N ARG A 84 -12.52 4.77 -6.43
CA ARG A 84 -11.09 5.06 -6.23
C ARG A 84 -10.80 5.76 -4.91
N LEU A 85 -11.58 6.80 -4.58
CA LEU A 85 -11.46 7.52 -3.31
C LEU A 85 -11.80 6.63 -2.11
N ALA A 86 -12.87 5.82 -2.22
CA ALA A 86 -13.29 4.91 -1.16
C ALA A 86 -12.20 3.86 -0.86
N VAL A 87 -11.66 3.21 -1.89
CA VAL A 87 -10.58 2.22 -1.75
C VAL A 87 -9.37 2.82 -1.06
N CYS A 88 -8.94 4.02 -1.49
CA CYS A 88 -7.80 4.70 -0.88
C CYS A 88 -8.07 5.08 0.58
N GLY A 89 -9.25 5.64 0.87
CA GLY A 89 -9.64 5.99 2.24
C GLY A 89 -9.72 4.78 3.17
N ILE A 90 -10.28 3.67 2.69
CA ILE A 90 -10.36 2.41 3.46
C ILE A 90 -8.96 1.92 3.82
N TRP A 91 -8.04 1.88 2.86
CA TRP A 91 -6.68 1.39 3.13
C TRP A 91 -5.87 2.33 4.02
N VAL A 92 -6.07 3.66 3.93
CA VAL A 92 -5.51 4.60 4.92
C VAL A 92 -6.05 4.30 6.32
N ALA A 93 -7.37 4.16 6.47
CA ALA A 93 -8.00 3.91 7.76
C ALA A 93 -7.52 2.58 8.38
N ILE A 94 -7.37 1.53 7.58
CA ILE A 94 -6.84 0.24 8.04
C ILE A 94 -5.40 0.38 8.54
N ASN A 95 -4.53 1.08 7.80
CA ASN A 95 -3.15 1.30 8.25
C ASN A 95 -3.10 2.12 9.54
N TRP A 96 -3.91 3.17 9.66
CA TRP A 96 -4.01 3.93 10.92
C TRP A 96 -4.54 3.10 12.08
N LEU A 97 -5.44 2.14 11.83
CA LEU A 97 -5.91 1.23 12.87
C LEU A 97 -4.80 0.29 13.33
N PHE A 98 -3.97 -0.22 12.40
CA PHE A 98 -2.79 -1.01 12.76
C PHE A 98 -1.80 -0.17 13.59
N GLU A 99 -1.56 1.06 13.17
CA GLU A 99 -0.67 2.00 13.88
C GLU A 99 -1.17 2.29 15.30
N ALA A 100 -2.47 2.57 15.44
CA ALA A 100 -3.09 2.76 16.75
C ALA A 100 -2.98 1.51 17.64
N ALA A 101 -3.12 0.31 17.07
CA ALA A 101 -2.98 -0.95 17.79
C ALA A 101 -1.53 -1.29 18.20
N GLN A 102 -0.53 -0.63 17.59
CA GLN A 102 0.89 -0.73 17.95
C GLN A 102 1.32 0.35 18.95
N HIS A 103 0.48 1.35 19.21
CA HIS A 103 0.78 2.43 20.15
C HIS A 103 0.84 1.90 21.61
N PRO A 104 1.87 2.23 22.40
CA PRO A 104 2.03 1.72 23.77
C PRO A 104 0.81 1.96 24.67
N ALA A 105 0.20 3.15 24.59
CA ALA A 105 -0.99 3.48 25.36
C ALA A 105 -2.20 2.59 25.01
N PHE A 106 -2.31 2.10 23.76
CA PHE A 106 -3.39 1.19 23.39
C PHE A 106 -3.25 -0.15 24.11
N MET A 107 -2.01 -0.67 24.18
CA MET A 107 -1.70 -1.88 24.94
C MET A 107 -1.95 -1.68 26.45
N GLU A 108 -1.55 -0.53 27.00
CA GLU A 108 -1.78 -0.19 28.42
C GLU A 108 -3.28 -0.16 28.77
N ILE A 109 -4.12 0.40 27.90
CA ILE A 109 -5.56 0.52 28.13
C ILE A 109 -6.31 -0.79 27.91
N THR A 110 -5.97 -1.53 26.87
CA THR A 110 -6.77 -2.68 26.41
C THR A 110 -6.23 -4.03 26.84
N GLY A 111 -4.95 -4.12 27.22
CA GLY A 111 -4.24 -5.38 27.41
C GLY A 111 -4.01 -6.17 26.11
N ILE A 112 -4.41 -5.62 24.97
CA ILE A 112 -4.26 -6.20 23.63
C ILE A 112 -3.32 -5.31 22.84
N GLY A 113 -2.27 -5.88 22.26
CA GLY A 113 -1.33 -5.17 21.41
C GLY A 113 -0.98 -5.98 20.18
N MET A 114 -0.67 -5.31 19.09
CA MET A 114 -0.02 -5.96 17.96
C MET A 114 1.51 -5.87 18.10
N PRO A 115 2.25 -6.95 17.83
CA PRO A 115 3.69 -6.88 17.70
C PRO A 115 4.05 -5.84 16.63
N GLY A 116 4.92 -4.90 16.99
CA GLY A 116 5.31 -3.79 16.14
C GLY A 116 5.79 -2.61 16.98
N ALA A 117 6.28 -1.58 16.30
CA ALA A 117 6.66 -0.32 16.92
C ALA A 117 5.86 0.78 16.26
N PHE A 118 5.14 1.57 17.07
CA PHE A 118 4.49 2.78 16.61
C PHE A 118 5.53 3.75 16.04
N ASP A 119 5.31 4.21 14.80
CA ASP A 119 6.09 5.21 14.10
C ASP A 119 5.15 6.33 13.62
N PRO A 120 5.24 7.55 14.18
CA PRO A 120 4.42 8.68 13.74
C PRO A 120 4.49 8.98 12.24
N LEU A 121 5.59 8.60 11.55
CA LEU A 121 5.73 8.79 10.11
C LEU A 121 4.77 7.89 9.32
N ASP A 122 4.33 6.77 9.89
CA ASP A 122 3.40 5.84 9.26
C ASP A 122 2.02 6.46 9.05
N LEU A 123 1.63 7.37 9.94
CA LEU A 123 0.42 8.17 9.82
C LEU A 123 0.42 9.05 8.55
N LEU A 124 1.60 9.48 8.08
CA LEU A 124 1.77 10.24 6.83
C LEU A 124 2.05 9.32 5.63
N ALA A 125 2.77 8.23 5.85
CA ALA A 125 3.16 7.27 4.83
C ALA A 125 1.95 6.61 4.17
N ALA A 126 0.94 6.21 4.95
CA ALA A 126 -0.27 5.60 4.42
C ALA A 126 -1.06 6.54 3.49
N PRO A 127 -1.40 7.80 3.88
CA PRO A 127 -1.98 8.78 2.97
C PRO A 127 -1.13 9.05 1.72
N ALA A 128 0.20 9.10 1.86
CA ALA A 128 1.09 9.32 0.72
C ALA A 128 1.03 8.15 -0.29
N GLY A 129 1.05 6.90 0.18
CA GLY A 129 0.90 5.71 -0.66
C GLY A 129 -0.45 5.67 -1.37
N ALA A 130 -1.51 5.99 -0.64
CA ALA A 130 -2.86 6.10 -1.19
C ALA A 130 -2.99 7.23 -2.23
N ALA A 131 -2.33 8.38 -2.03
CA ALA A 131 -2.30 9.47 -2.99
C ALA A 131 -1.60 9.04 -4.30
N VAL A 132 -0.49 8.31 -4.21
CA VAL A 132 0.18 7.74 -5.39
C VAL A 132 -0.74 6.75 -6.11
N ALA A 133 -1.46 5.90 -5.37
CA ALA A 133 -2.46 4.99 -5.95
C ALA A 133 -3.55 5.77 -6.71
N LEU A 134 -4.07 6.86 -6.13
CA LEU A 134 -5.05 7.74 -6.80
C LEU A 134 -4.51 8.33 -8.10
N LEU A 135 -3.25 8.76 -8.11
CA LEU A 135 -2.61 9.29 -9.32
C LEU A 135 -2.48 8.22 -10.41
N ILE A 136 -2.05 7.01 -10.05
CA ILE A 136 -1.96 5.88 -10.99
C ILE A 136 -3.33 5.51 -11.56
N MET A 137 -4.38 5.59 -10.74
CA MET A 137 -5.75 5.25 -11.16
C MET A 137 -6.47 6.35 -11.96
N GLN A 138 -5.83 7.49 -12.27
CA GLN A 138 -6.48 8.55 -13.04
C GLN A 138 -6.93 8.05 -14.43
N PRO A 139 -8.11 8.50 -14.91
CA PRO A 139 -8.51 8.17 -16.27
C PRO A 139 -7.57 8.89 -17.24
N VAL A 140 -7.11 8.20 -18.28
CA VAL A 140 -6.45 8.88 -19.40
C VAL A 140 -7.52 9.66 -20.15
N THR A 141 -7.53 10.98 -20.02
CA THR A 141 -8.41 11.84 -20.82
C THR A 141 -8.04 11.65 -22.29
N PRO A 142 -8.96 11.22 -23.17
CA PRO A 142 -8.66 11.13 -24.59
C PRO A 142 -8.36 12.54 -25.11
N THR A 143 -7.24 12.71 -25.80
CA THR A 143 -6.94 13.95 -26.51
C THR A 143 -8.07 14.20 -27.52
N PRO A 144 -8.67 15.42 -27.58
CA PRO A 144 -9.66 15.73 -28.59
C PRO A 144 -9.03 15.48 -29.97
N ARG A 145 -9.63 14.62 -30.79
CA ARG A 145 -9.27 14.55 -32.20
C ARG A 145 -9.69 15.86 -32.83
N THR A 146 -8.73 16.75 -33.07
CA THR A 146 -8.93 17.89 -33.98
C THR A 146 -9.25 17.29 -35.34
N GLY A 147 -10.52 17.37 -35.74
CA GLY A 147 -10.95 16.94 -37.06
C GLY A 147 -10.22 17.75 -38.12
N ILE A 148 -9.57 17.04 -39.04
CA ILE A 148 -9.23 17.50 -40.39
C ILE A 148 -10.08 16.62 -41.31
#